data_AF-A0A512HCU5-F1
#
_entry.id   AF-A0A512HCU5-F1
#
_cell.length_a   1.000
_cell.length_b   1.000
_cell.length_c   1.000
_cell.angle_alpha   90.00
_cell.angle_beta   90.00
_cell.angle_gamma   90.00
#
_symmetry.space_group_name_H-M   'P 1'
#
loop_
_entity.id
_entity.type
_entity.pdbx_description
1 polymer ?
#
loop_
_entity_poly.entity_id
_entity_poly.type
_entity_poly.pdbx_seq_one_letter_code
_entity_poly.pdbx_strand_id
1 'polypeptide(L)'
;MVAGIGRKIVCLVAAMTAFAPGAVLADSCWDHNGSLMRLTAAGNQRAFYYEYPKQGMRGAGVRQGTLLFNGSNVNGWYSGTARVFSKFCPGSPLEYHVEGPVDRNQTRVTLRGTREVMERCQATGRRTTDTLVFTYSHQC
;
A
#
# COMPACT_ATOMS: atom_id res chain seq x y z
N MET A 1 -73.67 21.11 11.22
CA MET A 1 -73.42 21.01 9.77
C MET A 1 -72.03 21.58 9.50
N VAL A 2 -71.18 20.74 8.89
CA VAL A 2 -69.93 20.98 8.14
C VAL A 2 -68.74 21.66 8.85
N ALA A 3 -67.71 20.85 9.10
CA ALA A 3 -66.35 21.23 9.44
C ALA A 3 -65.56 21.68 8.19
N GLY A 4 -64.76 22.75 8.30
CA GLY A 4 -63.85 23.22 7.26
C GLY A 4 -62.39 22.92 7.63
N ILE A 5 -61.78 21.93 6.98
CA ILE A 5 -60.36 21.58 7.12
C ILE A 5 -59.60 22.25 5.97
N GLY A 6 -58.87 23.32 6.27
CA GLY A 6 -57.87 23.89 5.36
C GLY A 6 -56.55 23.13 5.48
N ARG A 7 -56.26 22.23 4.53
CA ARG A 7 -54.98 21.50 4.41
C ARG A 7 -53.84 22.50 4.16
N LYS A 8 -52.98 22.72 5.16
CA LYS A 8 -51.65 23.29 4.93
C LYS A 8 -50.75 22.16 4.38
N ILE A 9 -50.46 22.19 3.09
CA ILE A 9 -49.45 21.30 2.49
C ILE A 9 -48.08 21.82 2.95
N VAL A 10 -47.50 21.14 3.94
CA VAL A 10 -46.09 21.32 4.31
C VAL A 10 -45.30 20.40 3.38
N CYS A 11 -44.60 20.97 2.40
CA CYS A 11 -43.58 20.24 1.64
C CYS A 11 -42.40 19.95 2.59
N LEU A 12 -42.34 18.73 3.11
CA LEU A 12 -41.12 18.21 3.75
C LEU A 12 -40.07 18.04 2.66
N VAL A 13 -39.11 18.96 2.59
CA VAL A 13 -37.90 18.76 1.79
C VAL A 13 -37.04 17.74 2.54
N ALA A 14 -37.13 16.47 2.14
CA ALA A 14 -36.23 15.43 2.61
C ALA A 14 -34.83 15.71 2.04
N ALA A 15 -33.96 16.32 2.85
CA ALA A 15 -32.55 16.47 2.52
C ALA A 15 -31.92 15.07 2.49
N MET A 16 -31.75 14.51 1.28
CA MET A 16 -30.97 13.29 1.06
C MET A 16 -29.49 13.64 1.29
N THR A 17 -29.01 13.45 2.51
CA THR A 17 -27.57 13.47 2.81
C THR A 17 -26.91 12.30 2.09
N ALA A 18 -26.18 12.60 1.01
CA ALA A 18 -25.36 11.62 0.32
C ALA A 18 -24.25 11.15 1.28
N PHE A 19 -24.40 9.93 1.83
CA PHE A 19 -23.31 9.24 2.49
C PHE A 19 -22.30 8.82 1.43
N ALA A 20 -21.19 9.56 1.30
CA ALA A 20 -20.05 9.07 0.55
C ALA A 20 -19.50 7.84 1.30
N PRO A 21 -19.39 6.66 0.67
CA PRO A 21 -18.78 5.50 1.33
C PRO A 21 -17.32 5.85 1.67
N GLY A 22 -17.01 5.89 2.96
CA GLY A 22 -15.63 6.05 3.43
C GLY A 22 -14.78 4.86 2.97
N ALA A 23 -13.54 5.13 2.56
CA ALA A 23 -12.60 4.06 2.26
C ALA A 23 -12.36 3.22 3.53
N VAL A 24 -12.71 1.94 3.48
CA VAL A 24 -12.37 1.00 4.56
C VAL A 24 -10.86 0.82 4.56
N LEU A 25 -10.21 1.19 5.66
CA LEU A 25 -8.83 0.87 5.92
C LEU A 25 -8.76 -0.55 6.49
N ALA A 26 -8.06 -1.42 5.78
CA ALA A 26 -7.75 -2.76 6.26
C ALA A 26 -6.24 -2.90 6.41
N ASP A 27 -5.79 -3.01 7.65
CA ASP A 27 -4.39 -3.21 7.98
C ASP A 27 -4.10 -4.70 8.23
N SER A 28 -2.94 -5.17 7.78
CA SER A 28 -2.48 -6.55 8.02
C SER A 28 -0.96 -6.62 8.08
N CYS A 29 -0.40 -7.65 8.71
CA CYS A 29 1.05 -7.84 8.80
C CYS A 29 1.56 -8.89 7.84
N TRP A 30 2.79 -8.68 7.39
CA TRP A 30 3.42 -9.49 6.37
C TRP A 30 4.92 -9.62 6.67
N ASP A 31 5.49 -10.81 6.49
CA ASP A 31 6.93 -10.97 6.42
C ASP A 31 7.44 -10.58 5.03
N HIS A 32 8.54 -9.84 5.02
CA HIS A 32 9.35 -9.59 3.83
C HIS A 32 10.84 -9.67 4.18
N ASN A 33 11.52 -10.72 3.71
CA ASN A 33 12.96 -10.91 3.88
C ASN A 33 13.44 -10.78 5.34
N GLY A 34 12.63 -11.28 6.28
CA GLY A 34 12.89 -11.24 7.72
C GLY A 34 12.58 -9.91 8.40
N SER A 35 11.85 -9.01 7.73
CA SER A 35 11.27 -7.80 8.35
C SER A 35 9.76 -7.95 8.46
N LEU A 36 9.18 -7.52 9.57
CA LEU A 36 7.73 -7.39 9.67
C LEU A 36 7.30 -6.11 8.95
N MET A 37 6.30 -6.24 8.10
CA MET A 37 5.71 -5.18 7.30
C MET A 37 4.26 -4.98 7.70
N ARG A 38 3.77 -3.75 7.62
CA ARG A 38 2.35 -3.41 7.67
C ARG A 38 1.86 -3.10 6.26
N LEU A 39 0.84 -3.82 5.81
CA LEU A 39 0.05 -3.44 4.64
C LEU A 39 -1.07 -2.52 5.10
N THR A 40 -1.18 -1.34 4.52
CA THR A 40 -2.37 -0.50 4.60
C THR A 40 -3.15 -0.61 3.30
N ALA A 41 -4.42 -0.99 3.36
CA ALA A 41 -5.29 -1.06 2.20
C ALA A 41 -6.42 -0.03 2.30
N ALA A 42 -6.55 0.85 1.30
CA ALA A 42 -7.62 1.85 1.21
C ALA A 42 -8.29 1.75 -0.16
N GLY A 43 -9.46 1.10 -0.23
CA GLY A 43 -10.08 0.77 -1.53
C GLY A 43 -9.13 -0.10 -2.37
N ASN A 44 -8.73 0.40 -3.55
CA ASN A 44 -7.73 -0.28 -4.40
C ASN A 44 -6.29 0.06 -4.05
N GLN A 45 -6.03 1.09 -3.24
CA GLN A 45 -4.67 1.49 -2.89
C GLN A 45 -4.03 0.49 -1.93
N ARG A 46 -2.74 0.22 -2.12
CA ARG A 46 -1.94 -0.69 -1.31
C ARG A 46 -0.62 -0.02 -0.97
N ALA A 47 -0.22 -0.06 0.30
CA ALA A 47 1.11 0.38 0.69
C ALA A 47 1.71 -0.55 1.76
N PHE A 48 2.96 -0.95 1.55
CA PHE A 48 3.74 -1.71 2.52
C PHE A 48 4.73 -0.79 3.23
N TYR A 49 4.59 -0.70 4.54
CA TYR A 49 5.49 0.01 5.44
C TYR A 49 6.28 -0.98 6.30
N TYR A 50 7.51 -0.64 6.66
CA TYR A 50 8.23 -1.42 7.66
C TYR A 50 7.59 -1.24 9.04
N GLU A 51 7.15 -2.32 9.67
CA GLU A 51 6.72 -2.31 11.08
C GLU A 51 7.92 -2.58 11.98
N TYR A 52 8.61 -3.70 11.77
CA TYR A 52 9.86 -4.05 12.43
C TYR A 52 10.92 -4.37 11.38
N PRO A 53 11.71 -3.37 10.93
CA PRO A 53 12.82 -3.60 10.01
C PRO A 53 13.89 -4.49 10.63
N LYS A 54 14.42 -5.44 9.86
CA LYS A 54 15.57 -6.24 10.30
C LYS A 54 16.79 -5.34 10.58
N GLN A 55 17.61 -5.74 11.56
CA GLN A 55 18.71 -4.93 12.09
C GLN A 55 19.66 -4.37 11.00
N GLY A 56 19.98 -5.17 9.99
CA GLY A 56 20.89 -4.79 8.91
C GLY A 56 20.42 -3.60 8.04
N MET A 57 19.14 -3.23 8.10
CA MET A 57 18.60 -2.12 7.29
C MET A 57 18.77 -0.75 7.95
N ARG A 58 19.12 -0.70 9.25
CA ARG A 58 19.29 0.57 9.99
C ARG A 58 20.37 1.45 9.36
N GLY A 59 21.47 0.87 8.88
CA GLY A 59 22.53 1.60 8.20
C GLY A 59 22.11 2.21 6.85
N ALA A 60 21.01 1.73 6.26
CA ALA A 60 20.41 2.31 5.06
C ALA A 60 19.31 3.35 5.37
N GLY A 61 19.14 3.72 6.64
CA GLY A 61 18.15 4.72 7.07
C GLY A 61 16.72 4.16 7.24
N VAL A 62 16.52 2.85 7.09
CA VAL A 62 15.19 2.23 7.22
C VAL A 62 14.80 2.12 8.70
N ARG A 63 13.61 2.63 9.01
CA ARG A 63 13.00 2.65 10.35
C ARG A 63 11.53 2.19 10.27
N GLN A 64 10.90 1.97 11.41
CA GLN A 64 9.44 1.78 11.47
C GLN A 64 8.73 2.93 10.74
N GLY A 65 7.68 2.61 9.97
CA GLY A 65 6.95 3.55 9.13
C GLY A 65 7.63 3.91 7.80
N THR A 66 8.82 3.37 7.51
CA THR A 66 9.46 3.59 6.20
C THR A 66 8.65 2.89 5.10
N LEU A 67 8.30 3.60 4.04
CA LEU A 67 7.52 3.07 2.92
C LEU A 67 8.40 2.24 1.98
N LEU A 68 8.11 0.95 1.82
CA LEU A 68 8.81 0.08 0.86
C LEU A 68 8.11 0.11 -0.51
N PHE A 69 6.79 0.00 -0.53
CA PHE A 69 5.99 -0.11 -1.74
C PHE A 69 4.69 0.66 -1.62
N ASN A 70 4.26 1.33 -2.68
CA ASN A 70 2.92 1.86 -2.84
C ASN A 70 2.39 1.62 -4.25
N GLY A 71 1.11 1.30 -4.37
CA GLY A 71 0.49 0.98 -5.66
C GLY A 71 -1.00 0.72 -5.54
N SER A 72 -1.53 0.01 -6.52
CA SER A 72 -2.93 -0.39 -6.57
C SER A 72 -3.08 -1.88 -6.76
N ASN A 73 -4.15 -2.44 -6.19
CA ASN A 73 -4.66 -3.77 -6.48
C ASN A 73 -5.83 -3.68 -7.44
N VAL A 74 -5.72 -4.33 -8.60
CA VAL A 74 -6.83 -4.52 -9.54
C VAL A 74 -6.98 -6.01 -9.80
N ASN A 75 -8.10 -6.59 -9.37
CA ASN A 75 -8.43 -8.01 -9.57
C ASN A 75 -7.33 -8.99 -9.10
N GLY A 76 -6.67 -8.70 -7.97
CA GLY A 76 -5.61 -9.55 -7.45
C GLY A 76 -4.24 -9.33 -8.10
N TRP A 77 -4.09 -8.29 -8.92
CA TRP A 77 -2.82 -7.87 -9.48
C TRP A 77 -2.38 -6.56 -8.84
N TYR A 78 -1.23 -6.57 -8.17
CA TYR A 78 -0.62 -5.37 -7.59
C TYR A 78 0.28 -4.74 -8.64
N SER A 79 0.22 -3.42 -8.76
CA SER A 79 1.08 -2.64 -9.65
C SER A 79 1.43 -1.31 -8.98
N GLY A 80 2.70 -0.92 -8.98
CA GLY A 80 3.13 0.29 -8.28
C GLY A 80 4.64 0.51 -8.24
N THR A 81 5.08 1.26 -7.24
CA THR A 81 6.47 1.67 -7.05
C THR A 81 7.06 1.00 -5.83
N ALA A 82 8.19 0.33 -5.98
CA ALA A 82 9.03 -0.19 -4.90
C ALA A 82 10.29 0.66 -4.72
N ARG A 83 10.91 0.54 -3.54
CA ARG A 83 12.12 1.26 -3.14
C ARG A 83 13.25 0.32 -2.79
N VAL A 84 14.46 0.62 -3.26
CA VAL A 84 15.70 0.01 -2.78
C VAL A 84 16.46 1.00 -1.92
N PHE A 85 16.74 0.59 -0.69
CA PHE A 85 17.49 1.38 0.29
C PHE A 85 18.97 0.99 0.28
N SER A 86 19.85 1.99 0.34
CA SER A 86 21.30 1.77 0.37
C SER A 86 21.94 2.61 1.45
N LYS A 87 22.86 2.02 2.23
CA LYS A 87 23.70 2.75 3.19
C LYS A 87 24.60 3.80 2.53
N PHE A 88 24.85 3.65 1.23
CA PHE A 88 25.63 4.61 0.45
C PHE A 88 24.77 5.77 -0.06
N CYS A 89 23.44 5.65 -0.01
CA CYS A 89 22.47 6.64 -0.50
C CYS A 89 21.39 6.92 0.56
N PRO A 90 21.77 7.39 1.76
CA PRO A 90 20.80 7.63 2.82
C PRO A 90 19.81 8.72 2.40
N GLY A 91 18.52 8.49 2.63
CA GLY A 91 17.45 9.45 2.34
C GLY A 91 16.99 9.49 0.86
N SER A 92 17.73 8.87 -0.04
CA SER A 92 17.41 8.86 -1.48
C SER A 92 17.29 7.41 -1.98
N PRO A 93 16.19 6.70 -1.65
CA PRO A 93 15.97 5.35 -2.13
C PRO A 93 15.80 5.35 -3.65
N LEU A 94 16.29 4.30 -4.31
CA LEU A 94 16.01 4.09 -5.72
C LEU A 94 14.57 3.59 -5.87
N GLU A 95 13.75 4.35 -6.58
CA GLU A 95 12.39 3.98 -6.91
C GLU A 95 12.32 3.28 -8.28
N TYR A 96 11.49 2.25 -8.38
CA TYR A 96 11.27 1.52 -9.63
C TYR A 96 9.92 0.82 -9.64
N HIS A 97 9.42 0.59 -10.85
CA HIS A 97 8.14 -0.07 -11.05
C HIS A 97 8.23 -1.57 -10.71
N VAL A 98 7.23 -2.07 -9.99
CA VAL A 98 7.02 -3.50 -9.75
C VAL A 98 5.55 -3.85 -9.91
N GLU A 99 5.29 -5.09 -10.31
CA GLU A 99 3.95 -5.63 -10.38
C GLU A 99 3.93 -7.14 -10.19
N GLY A 100 2.75 -7.69 -9.89
CA GLY A 100 2.56 -9.13 -9.86
C GLY A 100 1.34 -9.57 -9.05
N PRO A 101 1.12 -10.89 -8.97
CA PRO A 101 -0.10 -11.44 -8.41
C PRO A 101 -0.11 -11.46 -6.87
N VAL A 102 -1.32 -11.35 -6.33
CA VAL A 102 -1.71 -11.91 -5.05
C VAL A 102 -2.15 -13.34 -5.29
N ASP A 103 -1.73 -14.28 -4.45
CA ASP A 103 -2.18 -15.66 -4.54
C ASP A 103 -3.66 -15.81 -4.19
N ARG A 104 -4.24 -16.96 -4.53
CA ARG A 104 -5.69 -17.20 -4.36
C ARG A 104 -6.15 -17.14 -2.91
N ASN A 105 -5.27 -17.51 -1.97
CA ASN A 105 -5.57 -17.49 -0.55
C ASN A 105 -5.35 -16.11 0.09
N GLN A 106 -4.86 -15.14 -0.67
CA GLN A 106 -4.51 -13.79 -0.20
C GLN A 106 -3.47 -13.81 0.93
N THR A 107 -2.62 -14.82 0.97
CA THR A 107 -1.56 -14.99 1.96
C THR A 107 -0.17 -14.76 1.37
N ARG A 108 -0.06 -14.55 0.06
CA ARG A 108 1.21 -14.27 -0.60
C ARG A 108 1.06 -13.24 -1.72
N VAL A 109 1.93 -12.22 -1.70
CA VAL A 109 2.09 -11.27 -2.81
C VAL A 109 3.48 -11.44 -3.39
N THR A 110 3.59 -11.58 -4.72
CA THR A 110 4.88 -11.68 -5.41
C THR A 110 4.97 -10.61 -6.47
N LEU A 111 5.83 -9.61 -6.26
CA LEU A 111 6.05 -8.52 -7.19
C LEU A 111 7.39 -8.69 -7.90
N ARG A 112 7.47 -8.32 -9.18
CA ARG A 112 8.71 -8.31 -9.96
C ARG A 112 8.87 -6.96 -10.64
N GLY A 113 10.11 -6.51 -10.75
CA GLY A 113 10.45 -5.30 -11.49
C GLY A 113 11.93 -5.25 -11.81
N THR A 114 12.25 -4.52 -12.88
CA THR A 114 13.62 -4.38 -13.37
C THR A 114 14.09 -2.94 -13.16
N ARG A 115 15.23 -2.79 -12.50
CA ARG A 115 15.85 -1.50 -12.21
C ARG A 115 17.32 -1.49 -12.63
N GLU A 116 17.91 -0.32 -12.60
CA GLU A 116 19.35 -0.17 -12.75
C GLU A 116 20.08 -0.57 -11.46
N VAL A 117 21.28 -1.12 -11.61
CA VAL A 117 22.20 -1.34 -10.51
C VAL A 117 22.88 -0.02 -10.19
N MET A 118 22.75 0.41 -8.93
CA MET A 118 23.38 1.64 -8.43
C MET A 118 24.63 1.29 -7.63
N GLU A 119 25.71 2.02 -7.87
CA GLU A 119 26.91 2.00 -7.06
C GLU A 119 27.13 3.39 -6.46
N ARG A 120 27.06 3.51 -5.13
CA ARG A 120 27.19 4.80 -4.43
C ARG A 120 26.38 5.93 -5.07
N CYS A 121 25.12 5.61 -5.37
CA CYS A 121 24.11 6.52 -5.96
C CYS A 121 24.37 6.91 -7.42
N GLN A 122 25.31 6.23 -8.07
CA GLN A 122 25.58 6.38 -9.49
C GLN A 122 25.06 5.16 -10.25
N ALA A 123 24.41 5.43 -11.38
CA ALA A 123 23.91 4.43 -12.30
C ALA A 123 25.08 3.73 -13.00
N THR A 124 25.07 2.40 -13.07
CA THR A 124 26.18 1.60 -13.63
C THR A 124 25.95 1.17 -15.09
N GLY A 125 24.78 1.45 -15.65
CA GLY A 125 24.29 0.95 -16.93
C GLY A 125 23.81 -0.50 -16.91
N ARG A 126 24.09 -1.27 -15.84
CA ARG A 126 23.65 -2.66 -15.69
C ARG A 126 22.24 -2.71 -15.12
N ARG A 127 21.43 -3.68 -15.57
CA ARG A 127 20.07 -3.91 -15.06
C ARG A 127 19.99 -5.18 -14.23
N THR A 128 19.11 -5.17 -13.24
CA THR A 128 18.76 -6.34 -12.43
C THR A 128 17.26 -6.42 -12.24
N THR A 129 16.74 -7.65 -12.11
CA THR A 129 15.33 -7.91 -11.83
C THR A 129 15.19 -8.37 -10.39
N ASP A 130 14.45 -7.61 -9.60
CA ASP A 130 14.15 -7.96 -8.22
C ASP A 130 12.83 -8.75 -8.16
N THR A 131 12.71 -9.68 -7.22
CA THR A 131 11.45 -10.35 -6.87
C THR A 131 11.16 -10.12 -5.39
N LEU A 132 10.07 -9.42 -5.10
CA LEU A 132 9.66 -9.08 -3.75
C LEU A 132 8.54 -10.04 -3.36
N VAL A 133 8.81 -10.89 -2.38
CA VAL A 133 7.82 -11.81 -1.82
C VAL A 133 7.37 -11.28 -0.47
N PHE A 134 6.07 -11.17 -0.29
CA PHE A 134 5.42 -10.87 0.97
C PHE A 134 4.57 -12.07 1.37
N THR A 135 4.71 -12.51 2.63
CA THR A 135 3.93 -13.63 3.17
C THR A 135 3.12 -13.12 4.35
N TYR A 136 1.82 -13.41 4.38
CA TYR A 136 0.94 -12.99 5.47
C TYR A 136 1.45 -13.47 6.82
N SER A 137 1.32 -12.62 7.85
CA SER A 137 1.81 -12.87 9.20
C SER A 137 0.76 -12.49 10.24
N HIS A 138 0.67 -13.31 11.29
CA HIS A 138 -0.19 -13.08 12.47
C HIS A 138 0.52 -12.28 13.58
N GLN A 139 1.67 -11.65 13.28
CA GLN A 139 2.51 -10.97 14.29
C GLN A 139 2.19 -9.47 14.45
N CYS A 140 1.02 -9.03 13.97
CA CYS A 140 0.38 -7.85 14.53
C CYS A 140 -0.23 -8.24 15.89
#